data_AF-A0A168N8H4-F1
#
_entry.id   AF-A0A168N8H4-F1
#
_cell.length_a   1.000
_cell.length_b   1.000
_cell.length_c   1.000
_cell.angle_alpha   90.00
_cell.angle_beta   90.00
_cell.angle_gamma   90.00
#
_symmetry.space_group_name_H-M   'P 1'
#
loop_
_entity.id
_entity.type
_entity.pdbx_description
1 polymer ?
#
loop_
_entity_poly.entity_id
_entity_poly.type
_entity_poly.pdbx_seq_one_letter_code
_entity_poly.pdbx_strand_id
1 'polypeptide(L)'
;MSLILANFPSLTGRFAVGCHDIEWKNKKTTVDLHNNEPSAKSVLMRLYYPASIKKGDARANWITHSQYAKALCDIAKLPAFLSNWLSGLASIKKTRFYMDADILNDQQKPFPVVVFSHGLGGNRLIYSSICSDLASHGFVVVAIEHRDGSASLAKGI
;
A
#
# COMPACT_ATOMS: atom_id res chain seq x y z
N MET A 1 7.76 17.46 17.29
CA MET A 1 7.74 18.21 16.01
C MET A 1 8.51 17.51 14.86
N SER A 2 8.71 16.19 14.89
CA SER A 2 9.58 15.45 13.93
C SER A 2 8.82 14.48 13.00
N LEU A 3 7.68 13.92 13.43
CA LEU A 3 6.95 12.89 12.68
C LEU A 3 6.40 13.34 11.32
N ILE A 4 6.05 14.63 11.15
CA ILE A 4 5.52 15.16 9.88
C ILE A 4 6.65 15.34 8.84
N LEU A 5 7.89 15.48 9.28
CA LEU A 5 9.07 15.69 8.42
C LEU A 5 9.84 14.40 8.12
N ALA A 6 9.56 13.29 8.81
CA ALA A 6 10.27 12.02 8.61
C ALA A 6 10.19 11.54 7.16
N ASN A 7 11.34 11.43 6.49
CA ASN A 7 11.42 10.87 5.15
C ASN A 7 11.27 9.35 5.21
N PHE A 8 10.84 8.74 4.11
CA PHE A 8 10.90 7.29 4.00
C PHE A 8 12.35 6.81 4.23
N PRO A 9 12.55 5.76 5.05
CA PRO A 9 13.87 5.21 5.28
C PRO A 9 14.49 4.74 3.95
N SER A 10 15.82 4.78 3.89
CA SER A 10 16.54 4.16 2.78
C SER A 10 16.25 2.66 2.75
N LEU A 11 16.08 2.12 1.55
CA LEU A 11 16.00 0.69 1.32
C LEU A 11 17.38 0.09 1.53
N THR A 12 17.47 -1.01 2.25
CA THR A 12 18.73 -1.61 2.70
C THR A 12 19.20 -2.75 1.80
N GLY A 13 18.32 -3.30 0.97
CA GLY A 13 18.64 -4.32 0.00
C GLY A 13 19.25 -3.78 -1.31
N ARG A 14 19.69 -4.70 -2.16
CA ARG A 14 20.42 -4.40 -3.41
C ARG A 14 19.53 -3.98 -4.58
N PHE A 15 18.25 -4.32 -4.54
CA PHE A 15 17.34 -4.07 -5.66
C PHE A 15 16.63 -2.72 -5.50
N ALA A 16 16.50 -2.00 -6.60
CA ALA A 16 15.53 -0.93 -6.68
C ALA A 16 14.11 -1.51 -6.64
N VAL A 17 13.14 -0.73 -6.16
CA VAL A 17 11.80 -1.24 -5.87
C VAL A 17 10.75 -0.47 -6.64
N GLY A 18 9.88 -1.23 -7.31
CA GLY A 18 8.64 -0.76 -7.91
C GLY A 18 7.46 -1.09 -7.02
N CYS A 19 6.34 -0.41 -7.23
CA CYS A 19 5.05 -0.76 -6.66
C CYS A 19 3.92 -0.58 -7.66
N HIS A 20 2.88 -1.40 -7.51
CA HIS A 20 1.67 -1.35 -8.33
C HIS A 20 0.44 -1.72 -7.51
N ASP A 21 -0.68 -1.00 -7.70
CA ASP A 21 -1.94 -1.35 -7.05
C ASP A 21 -2.80 -2.19 -8.00
N ILE A 22 -3.29 -3.35 -7.54
CA ILE A 22 -4.17 -4.23 -8.30
C ILE A 22 -5.46 -4.43 -7.54
N GLU A 23 -6.58 -4.24 -8.24
CA GLU A 23 -7.89 -4.66 -7.75
C GLU A 23 -8.34 -5.94 -8.48
N TRP A 24 -8.27 -7.07 -7.79
CA TRP A 24 -8.70 -8.35 -8.32
C TRP A 24 -10.19 -8.58 -8.05
N LYS A 25 -11.01 -8.58 -9.10
CA LYS A 25 -12.46 -8.85 -8.98
C LYS A 25 -12.70 -10.36 -8.91
N ASN A 26 -13.38 -10.83 -7.87
CA ASN A 26 -13.82 -12.22 -7.81
C ASN A 26 -15.02 -12.41 -8.74
N LYS A 27 -14.91 -13.31 -9.73
CA LYS A 27 -16.00 -13.60 -10.67
C LYS A 27 -17.10 -14.46 -10.06
N LYS A 28 -16.84 -15.11 -8.92
CA LYS A 28 -17.81 -15.92 -8.19
C LYS A 28 -18.33 -15.13 -6.99
N THR A 29 -19.64 -14.95 -6.92
CA THR A 29 -20.31 -14.39 -5.74
C THR A 29 -20.05 -15.31 -4.55
N THR A 30 -19.17 -14.91 -3.65
CA THR A 30 -19.03 -15.56 -2.35
C THR A 30 -20.03 -14.94 -1.38
N VAL A 31 -20.42 -15.70 -0.34
CA VAL A 31 -21.36 -15.24 0.71
C VAL A 31 -20.52 -14.86 1.92
N ASP A 32 -20.81 -13.72 2.55
CA ASP A 32 -20.16 -13.25 3.77
C ASP A 32 -20.49 -14.24 4.87
N LEU A 33 -19.47 -14.90 5.41
CA LEU A 33 -19.62 -15.92 6.45
C LEU A 33 -20.26 -15.37 7.73
N HIS A 34 -20.20 -14.06 7.96
CA HIS A 34 -20.77 -13.40 9.13
C HIS A 34 -22.21 -12.90 8.95
N ASN A 35 -22.59 -12.51 7.73
CA ASN A 35 -23.84 -11.79 7.50
C ASN A 35 -24.80 -12.49 6.53
N ASN A 36 -24.42 -13.61 5.90
CA ASN A 36 -25.18 -14.27 4.83
C ASN A 36 -25.55 -13.32 3.66
N GLU A 37 -24.82 -12.22 3.53
CA GLU A 37 -24.93 -11.26 2.45
C GLU A 37 -23.93 -11.61 1.34
N PRO A 38 -24.14 -11.21 0.07
CA PRO A 38 -23.14 -11.41 -0.97
C PRO A 38 -21.83 -10.68 -0.63
N SER A 39 -20.75 -11.43 -0.43
CA SER A 39 -19.42 -10.90 -0.13
C SER A 39 -18.34 -11.59 -0.94
N ALA A 40 -17.96 -10.96 -2.04
CA ALA A 40 -16.74 -10.17 -2.12
C ALA A 40 -16.66 -9.57 -3.54
N LYS A 41 -16.80 -8.23 -3.65
CA LYS A 41 -16.81 -7.51 -4.94
C LYS A 41 -15.42 -7.38 -5.59
N SER A 42 -14.34 -7.45 -4.81
CA SER A 42 -12.95 -7.42 -5.27
C SER A 42 -11.98 -7.46 -4.08
N VAL A 43 -10.73 -7.84 -4.33
CA VAL A 43 -9.59 -7.75 -3.40
C VAL A 43 -8.63 -6.70 -3.94
N LEU A 44 -8.47 -5.60 -3.21
CA LEU A 44 -7.46 -4.58 -3.52
C LEU A 44 -6.15 -4.95 -2.82
N MET A 45 -5.03 -4.81 -3.54
CA MET A 45 -3.71 -5.10 -3.00
C MET A 45 -2.67 -4.16 -3.60
N ARG A 46 -1.60 -3.91 -2.85
CA ARG A 46 -0.40 -3.25 -3.34
C ARG A 46 0.73 -4.26 -3.46
N LEU A 47 1.29 -4.34 -4.66
CA LEU A 47 2.51 -5.09 -4.92
C LEU A 47 3.73 -4.20 -4.68
N TYR A 48 4.76 -4.79 -4.07
CA TYR A 48 6.12 -4.26 -4.05
C TYR A 48 7.04 -5.32 -4.64
N TYR A 49 7.92 -4.93 -5.55
CA TYR A 49 8.74 -5.89 -6.28
C TYR A 49 10.08 -5.29 -6.70
N PRO A 50 11.13 -6.11 -6.89
CA PRO A 50 12.37 -5.69 -7.53
C PRO A 50 12.08 -5.14 -8.92
N ALA A 51 12.57 -3.94 -9.22
CA ALA A 51 12.24 -3.23 -10.45
C ALA A 51 13.47 -2.71 -11.19
N SER A 52 13.34 -2.59 -12.51
CA SER A 52 14.31 -1.95 -13.38
C SER A 52 13.91 -0.50 -13.60
N ILE A 53 14.55 0.42 -12.88
CA ILE A 53 14.19 1.85 -12.90
C ILE A 53 14.75 2.53 -14.15
N LYS A 54 13.87 3.16 -14.93
CA LYS A 54 14.19 3.92 -16.14
C LYS A 54 14.18 5.42 -15.89
N LYS A 55 14.84 6.17 -16.77
CA LYS A 55 14.78 7.64 -16.75
C LYS A 55 13.35 8.08 -17.10
N GLY A 56 12.67 8.69 -16.14
CA GLY A 56 11.27 9.12 -16.27
C GLY A 56 10.33 8.48 -15.26
N ASP A 57 10.75 7.39 -14.62
CA ASP A 57 9.93 6.72 -13.59
C ASP A 57 9.69 7.65 -12.41
N ALA A 58 8.43 7.74 -11.99
CA ALA A 58 8.01 8.60 -10.90
C ALA A 58 8.00 7.84 -9.57
N ARG A 59 8.54 8.49 -8.53
CA ARG A 59 8.39 7.98 -7.16
C ARG A 59 6.92 7.96 -6.76
N ALA A 60 6.51 6.86 -6.15
CA ALA A 60 5.16 6.70 -5.64
C ALA A 60 4.91 7.68 -4.49
N ASN A 61 3.69 8.22 -4.43
CA ASN A 61 3.20 8.89 -3.23
C ASN A 61 2.88 7.82 -2.19
N TRP A 62 3.18 8.10 -0.92
CA TRP A 62 2.85 7.16 0.14
C TRP A 62 1.34 6.97 0.26
N ILE A 63 0.62 8.09 0.28
CA ILE A 63 -0.83 8.14 0.26
C ILE A 63 -1.27 8.52 -1.16
N THR A 64 -2.01 7.61 -1.81
CA THR A 64 -2.49 7.80 -3.18
C THR A 64 -3.74 8.66 -3.26
N HIS A 65 -4.61 8.56 -2.24
CA HIS A 65 -5.86 9.31 -2.16
C HIS A 65 -6.03 9.92 -0.78
N SER A 66 -6.50 11.16 -0.72
CA SER A 66 -6.75 11.91 0.52
C SER A 66 -7.69 11.20 1.48
N GLN A 67 -8.58 10.33 0.96
CA GLN A 67 -9.51 9.54 1.74
C GLN A 67 -8.80 8.58 2.72
N TYR A 68 -7.65 8.01 2.35
CA TYR A 68 -6.87 7.19 3.29
C TYR A 68 -6.32 8.03 4.44
N ALA A 69 -5.81 9.23 4.14
CA ALA A 69 -5.29 10.10 5.17
C ALA A 69 -6.41 10.60 6.11
N LYS A 70 -7.57 10.96 5.55
CA LYS A 70 -8.76 11.30 6.34
C LYS A 70 -9.20 10.13 7.21
N ALA A 71 -9.28 8.93 6.66
CA ALA A 71 -9.66 7.73 7.39
C ALA A 71 -8.72 7.42 8.57
N LEU A 72 -7.41 7.61 8.39
CA LEU A 72 -6.43 7.48 9.47
C LEU A 72 -6.62 8.55 10.55
N CYS A 73 -6.92 9.80 10.18
CA CYS A 73 -7.22 10.86 11.13
C CYS A 73 -8.52 10.59 11.90
N ASP A 74 -9.52 10.02 11.24
CA ASP A 74 -10.80 9.63 11.85
C ASP A 74 -10.59 8.52 12.88
N ILE A 75 -9.77 7.49 12.58
CA ILE A 75 -9.36 6.47 13.56
C ILE A 75 -8.63 7.09 14.76
N ALA A 76 -7.74 8.05 14.48
CA ALA A 76 -6.99 8.77 15.52
C ALA A 76 -7.85 9.77 16.31
N LYS A 77 -9.16 9.90 16.00
CA LYS A 77 -10.11 10.83 16.63
C LYS A 77 -9.65 12.29 16.60
N LEU A 78 -9.00 12.69 15.50
CA LEU A 78 -8.55 14.06 15.32
C LEU A 78 -9.71 14.99 14.91
N PRO A 79 -9.69 16.28 15.31
CA PRO A 79 -10.66 17.26 14.85
C PRO A 79 -10.66 17.40 13.32
N ALA A 80 -11.84 17.60 12.72
CA ALA A 80 -12.00 17.63 11.26
C ALA A 80 -11.13 18.68 10.55
N PHE A 81 -10.93 19.86 11.14
CA PHE A 81 -10.06 20.89 10.57
C PHE A 81 -8.60 20.43 10.47
N LEU A 82 -8.13 19.63 11.44
CA LEU A 82 -6.77 19.10 11.48
C LEU A 82 -6.62 17.91 10.52
N SER A 83 -7.67 17.07 10.42
CA SER A 83 -7.75 15.95 9.46
C SER A 83 -7.61 16.44 8.00
N ASN A 84 -8.32 17.51 7.63
CA ASN A 84 -8.23 18.09 6.29
C ASN A 84 -6.83 18.68 5.99
N TRP A 85 -6.22 19.34 6.96
CA TRP A 85 -4.88 19.92 6.80
C TRP A 85 -3.79 18.83 6.72
N LEU A 86 -3.82 17.84 7.61
CA LEU A 86 -2.85 16.73 7.64
C LEU A 86 -2.95 15.81 6.43
N SER A 87 -4.16 15.57 5.92
CA SER A 87 -4.37 14.73 4.74
C SER A 87 -3.76 15.31 3.46
N GLY A 88 -3.77 16.64 3.32
CA GLY A 88 -3.05 17.32 2.24
C GLY A 88 -1.54 17.08 2.33
N LEU A 89 -0.93 17.26 3.50
CA LEU A 89 0.50 17.07 3.72
C LEU A 89 0.95 15.62 3.50
N ALA A 90 0.18 14.66 3.98
CA ALA A 90 0.52 13.25 3.86
C ALA A 90 0.48 12.74 2.41
N SER A 91 -0.31 13.38 1.53
CA SER A 91 -0.41 13.03 0.10
C SER A 91 0.79 13.51 -0.73
N ILE A 92 1.59 14.45 -0.21
CA ILE A 92 2.74 15.06 -0.91
C ILE A 92 4.05 14.26 -0.66
N LYS A 93 4.07 13.39 0.35
CA LYS A 93 5.26 12.61 0.72
C LYS A 93 5.62 11.58 -0.35
N LYS A 94 6.72 11.84 -1.04
CA LYS A 94 7.37 10.89 -1.96
C LYS A 94 8.07 9.78 -1.19
N THR A 95 7.87 8.55 -1.64
CA THR A 95 8.50 7.34 -1.10
C THR A 95 9.90 7.12 -1.68
N ARG A 96 10.52 5.99 -1.39
CA ARG A 96 11.82 5.56 -1.96
C ARG A 96 11.68 4.50 -3.06
N PHE A 97 10.45 4.23 -3.49
CA PHE A 97 10.09 3.26 -4.53
C PHE A 97 9.26 3.93 -5.63
N TYR A 98 9.12 3.26 -6.76
CA TYR A 98 8.62 3.83 -8.00
C TYR A 98 7.26 3.26 -8.36
N MET A 99 6.31 4.13 -8.70
CA MET A 99 4.98 3.68 -9.11
C MET A 99 5.06 3.15 -10.55
N ASP A 100 4.48 1.98 -10.79
CA ASP A 100 4.34 1.36 -12.11
C ASP A 100 5.67 1.12 -12.86
N ALA A 101 6.78 1.05 -12.13
CA ALA A 101 8.07 0.71 -12.72
C ALA A 101 8.07 -0.75 -13.20
N ASP A 102 8.84 -1.03 -14.25
CA ASP A 102 8.91 -2.37 -14.82
C ASP A 102 9.55 -3.36 -13.83
N ILE A 103 8.94 -4.55 -13.73
CA ILE A 103 9.47 -5.64 -12.92
C ILE A 103 10.85 -6.07 -13.43
N LEU A 104 11.79 -6.31 -12.51
CA LEU A 104 13.11 -6.80 -12.85
C LEU A 104 13.01 -8.26 -13.34
N ASN A 105 13.20 -8.47 -14.63
CA ASN A 105 13.03 -9.79 -15.26
C ASN A 105 14.37 -10.51 -15.56
N ASP A 106 15.49 -10.02 -15.01
CA ASP A 106 16.84 -10.51 -15.28
C ASP A 106 17.30 -11.57 -14.26
N GLN A 107 16.38 -12.38 -13.73
CA GLN A 107 16.72 -13.42 -12.76
C GLN A 107 16.47 -14.81 -13.36
N GLN A 108 17.44 -15.70 -13.19
CA GLN A 108 17.31 -17.11 -13.58
C GLN A 108 16.22 -17.85 -12.78
N LYS A 109 15.84 -17.33 -11.61
CA LYS A 109 14.83 -17.90 -10.72
C LYS A 109 13.79 -16.85 -10.35
N PRO A 110 12.50 -17.24 -10.18
CA PRO A 110 11.47 -16.33 -9.72
C PRO A 110 11.76 -15.84 -8.31
N PHE A 111 11.33 -14.62 -8.00
CA PHE A 111 11.41 -14.07 -6.64
C PHE A 111 10.43 -14.78 -5.70
N PRO A 112 10.80 -15.05 -4.44
CA PRO A 112 9.86 -15.50 -3.43
C PRO A 112 8.76 -14.47 -3.18
N VAL A 113 7.56 -14.96 -2.88
CA VAL A 113 6.36 -14.12 -2.63
C VAL A 113 6.05 -14.07 -1.13
N VAL A 114 5.78 -12.87 -0.62
CA VAL A 114 5.31 -12.61 0.74
C VAL A 114 3.92 -11.99 0.66
N VAL A 115 2.94 -12.57 1.34
CA VAL A 115 1.63 -11.96 1.52
C VAL A 115 1.61 -11.23 2.86
N PHE A 116 1.29 -9.93 2.82
CA PHE A 116 1.30 -9.06 3.99
C PHE A 116 -0.12 -8.63 4.36
N SER A 117 -0.48 -8.82 5.63
CA SER A 117 -1.76 -8.44 6.22
C SER A 117 -1.55 -7.27 7.18
N HIS A 118 -2.36 -6.22 7.05
CA HIS A 118 -2.33 -5.11 7.99
C HIS A 118 -3.02 -5.45 9.31
N GLY A 119 -2.71 -4.68 10.36
CA GLY A 119 -3.45 -4.72 11.64
C GLY A 119 -4.76 -3.93 11.59
N LEU A 120 -5.51 -3.93 12.71
CA LEU A 120 -6.76 -3.20 12.86
C LEU A 120 -6.58 -1.68 12.66
N GLY A 121 -7.51 -1.05 11.93
CA GLY A 121 -7.41 0.34 11.50
C GLY A 121 -6.32 0.56 10.42
N GLY A 122 -5.74 -0.52 9.92
CA GLY A 122 -4.68 -0.51 8.93
C GLY A 122 -5.19 -0.33 7.50
N ASN A 123 -4.27 -0.33 6.53
CA ASN A 123 -4.57 -0.49 5.11
C ASN A 123 -3.28 -0.93 4.38
N ARG A 124 -3.36 -1.18 3.07
CA ARG A 124 -2.21 -1.65 2.27
C ARG A 124 -1.03 -0.68 2.21
N LEU A 125 -1.22 0.59 2.59
CA LEU A 125 -0.21 1.66 2.46
C LEU A 125 0.64 1.82 3.72
N ILE A 126 0.11 1.52 4.91
CA ILE A 126 0.75 1.91 6.20
C ILE A 126 2.11 1.24 6.39
N TYR A 127 2.25 -0.01 5.95
CA TYR A 127 3.47 -0.81 6.11
C TYR A 127 4.42 -0.70 4.92
N SER A 128 4.32 0.38 4.13
CA SER A 128 5.13 0.58 2.93
C SER A 128 6.64 0.50 3.19
N SER A 129 7.14 0.95 4.35
CA SER A 129 8.58 0.89 4.66
C SER A 129 9.06 -0.56 4.75
N ILE A 130 8.34 -1.41 5.47
CA ILE A 130 8.67 -2.83 5.63
C ILE A 130 8.49 -3.57 4.31
N CYS A 131 7.37 -3.36 3.62
CA CYS A 131 7.08 -4.07 2.38
C CYS A 131 8.07 -3.71 1.26
N SER A 132 8.44 -2.43 1.13
CA SER A 132 9.44 -2.01 0.14
C SER A 132 10.84 -2.46 0.52
N ASP A 133 11.21 -2.49 1.80
CA ASP A 133 12.54 -2.98 2.20
C ASP A 133 12.69 -4.48 1.97
N LEU A 134 11.66 -5.29 2.25
CA LEU A 134 11.62 -6.70 1.84
C LEU A 134 11.78 -6.83 0.31
N ALA A 135 11.06 -6.02 -0.48
CA ALA A 135 11.21 -6.06 -1.92
C ALA A 135 12.64 -5.70 -2.39
N SER A 136 13.32 -4.78 -1.71
CA SER A 136 14.72 -4.45 -2.00
C SER A 136 15.69 -5.60 -1.77
N HIS A 137 15.30 -6.61 -0.98
CA HIS A 137 16.07 -7.85 -0.76
C HIS A 137 15.72 -8.97 -1.76
N GLY A 138 14.82 -8.73 -2.71
CA GLY A 138 14.46 -9.71 -3.74
C GLY A 138 13.17 -10.48 -3.44
N PHE A 139 12.23 -9.87 -2.73
CA PHE A 139 10.90 -10.46 -2.51
C PHE A 139 9.84 -9.73 -3.33
N VAL A 140 8.82 -10.45 -3.79
CA VAL A 140 7.57 -9.82 -4.23
C VAL A 140 6.62 -9.79 -3.04
N VAL A 141 6.27 -8.60 -2.57
CA VAL A 141 5.38 -8.43 -1.41
C VAL A 141 4.00 -8.00 -1.88
N VAL A 142 2.98 -8.74 -1.46
CA VAL A 142 1.57 -8.49 -1.75
C VAL A 142 0.89 -7.98 -0.48
N ALA A 143 0.77 -6.67 -0.33
CA ALA A 143 0.06 -6.06 0.79
C ALA A 143 -1.44 -5.99 0.50
N ILE A 144 -2.23 -6.80 1.20
CA ILE A 144 -3.68 -6.91 1.01
C ILE A 144 -4.39 -5.77 1.73
N GLU A 145 -5.45 -5.24 1.11
CA GLU A 145 -6.42 -4.38 1.77
C GLU A 145 -7.68 -5.17 2.11
N HIS A 146 -7.92 -5.36 3.41
CA HIS A 146 -9.08 -6.10 3.89
C HIS A 146 -10.35 -5.25 3.77
N ARG A 147 -11.45 -5.89 3.37
CA ARG A 147 -12.79 -5.28 3.25
C ARG A 147 -13.79 -5.78 4.30
N ASP A 148 -13.27 -6.42 5.34
CA ASP A 148 -13.99 -6.99 6.48
C ASP A 148 -14.38 -5.96 7.56
N GLY A 149 -14.14 -4.67 7.30
CA GLY A 149 -14.35 -3.59 8.28
C GLY A 149 -13.14 -3.30 9.16
N SER A 150 -12.05 -4.09 9.07
CA SER A 150 -10.84 -3.85 9.86
C SER A 150 -9.96 -2.74 9.29
N ALA A 151 -10.05 -2.45 7.98
CA ALA A 151 -9.26 -1.42 7.34
C ALA A 151 -9.78 -0.01 7.65
N SER A 152 -8.87 0.97 7.68
CA SER A 152 -9.24 2.39 7.84
C SER A 152 -10.26 2.85 6.82
N LEU A 153 -10.15 2.33 5.59
CA LEU A 153 -11.05 2.62 4.50
C LEU A 153 -11.61 1.31 3.92
N ALA A 154 -12.37 0.57 4.73
CA ALA A 154 -12.89 -0.74 4.35
C ALA A 154 -13.92 -0.74 3.21
N LYS A 155 -14.62 0.39 2.97
CA LYS A 155 -15.66 0.49 1.92
C LYS A 155 -15.11 0.75 0.51
N GLY A 156 -13.80 0.83 0.33
CA GLY A 156 -13.19 1.23 -0.94
C GLY A 156 -13.39 2.71 -1.26
N ILE A 157 -12.80 3.14 -2.39
CA ILE A 157 -13.00 4.46 -3.00
C ILE A 157 -14.02 4.34 -4.12
#